data_AF-A0A9W2ZZB1-F1
#
_entry.id   AF-A0A9W2ZZB1-F1
#
_cell.length_a   1.000
_cell.length_b   1.000
_cell.length_c   1.000
_cell.angle_alpha   90.00
_cell.angle_beta   90.00
_cell.angle_gamma   90.00
#
_symmetry.space_group_name_H-M   'P 1'
#
loop_
_entity.id
_entity.type
_entity.pdbx_description
1 polymer ?
#
loop_
_entity_poly.entity_id
_entity_poly.type
_entity_poly.pdbx_seq_one_letter_code
_entity_poly.pdbx_strand_id
1 'polypeptide(L)'
;MDGILERIYFYIYYVIFILKFKVTSFFQATDFLYLYPVTGISIFLSWILGSHNCSYVWNIFPFLGLSLFLKVRNYAKVQQLFHHNRDDSFQQETLKWVNFLLNKWFVFSSDYLNQVMKTSINTRLQKAKLSYAENLKVISCHLGTQTPELTNLRVSEIKNPYFQTFHDLRGFSHLQLVQFLPSYQVKVEAAVTLNSKDLKLKLHGHFLTSFFDMDTDVLLEGLSLHGNIQIILSLSKEIPFPHISKATFCFTERPKLNFNVYIWTYLNLMKMPFISSEIHNSLMAELSRQVISPASLDIDLGSFLS
;
A
#
# COMPACT_ATOMS: atom_id res chain seq x y z
N MET A 1 19.87 21.31 68.93
CA MET A 1 20.80 20.64 67.99
C MET A 1 20.06 19.76 66.97
N ASP A 2 18.78 19.46 67.17
CA ASP A 2 18.04 18.47 66.35
C ASP A 2 17.73 18.93 64.92
N GLY A 3 17.48 20.22 64.70
CA GLY A 3 17.16 20.75 63.36
C GLY A 3 18.32 20.80 62.36
N ILE A 4 19.57 20.63 62.79
CA ILE A 4 20.75 20.64 61.90
C ILE A 4 21.03 19.22 61.38
N LEU A 5 20.90 18.20 62.23
CA LEU A 5 21.06 16.80 61.81
C LEU A 5 19.97 16.39 60.81
N GLU A 6 18.73 16.83 61.01
CA GLU A 6 17.62 16.55 60.11
C GLU A 6 17.85 17.14 58.71
N ARG A 7 18.43 18.35 58.64
CA ARG A 7 18.81 19.01 57.38
C ARG A 7 19.94 18.28 56.65
N ILE A 8 20.91 17.73 57.38
CA ILE A 8 22.03 16.98 56.80
C ILE A 8 21.56 15.61 56.27
N TYR A 9 20.73 14.89 57.02
CA TYR A 9 20.15 13.61 56.57
C TYR A 9 19.30 13.78 55.31
N PHE A 10 18.54 14.88 55.21
CA PHE A 10 17.74 15.17 54.01
C PHE A 10 18.59 15.55 52.80
N TYR A 11 19.69 16.29 53.00
CA TYR A 11 20.64 16.60 51.92
C TYR A 11 21.25 15.31 51.35
N ILE A 12 21.63 14.38 52.22
CA ILE A 12 22.15 13.06 51.81
C ILE A 12 21.07 12.26 51.06
N TYR A 13 19.83 12.26 51.52
CA TYR A 13 18.73 11.56 50.84
C TYR A 13 18.38 12.18 49.48
N TYR A 14 18.43 13.50 49.36
CA TYR A 14 18.21 14.24 48.12
C TYR A 14 19.31 13.95 47.08
N VAL A 15 20.57 13.90 47.52
CA VAL A 15 21.71 13.53 46.67
C VAL A 15 21.58 12.08 46.19
N ILE A 16 21.19 11.15 47.08
CA ILE A 16 20.97 9.73 46.74
C ILE A 16 19.78 9.57 45.76
N PHE A 17 18.70 10.33 45.94
CA PHE A 17 17.54 10.31 45.04
C PHE A 17 17.88 10.80 43.64
N ILE A 18 18.66 11.88 43.52
CA ILE A 18 19.17 12.39 42.23
C ILE A 18 20.10 11.36 41.58
N LEU A 19 20.98 10.71 42.35
CA LEU A 19 21.85 9.64 41.86
C LEU A 19 21.08 8.40 41.40
N LYS A 20 20.01 8.00 42.10
CA LYS A 20 19.15 6.89 41.66
C LYS A 20 18.33 7.25 40.40
N PHE A 21 17.83 8.48 40.29
CA PHE A 21 17.12 8.95 39.10
C PHE A 21 18.03 9.01 37.86
N LYS A 22 19.33 9.27 38.07
CA LYS A 22 20.38 9.22 37.05
C LYS A 22 20.63 7.82 36.47
N VAL A 23 20.31 6.75 37.20
CA VAL A 23 20.56 5.35 36.75
C VAL A 23 19.39 4.76 35.97
N THR A 24 18.15 5.21 36.22
CA THR A 24 16.94 4.65 35.57
C THR A 24 16.57 5.30 34.24
N SER A 25 17.22 6.40 33.86
CA SER A 25 16.89 7.12 32.63
C SER A 25 18.05 7.08 31.63
N PHE A 26 17.89 6.26 30.60
CA PHE A 26 18.78 6.15 29.44
C PHE A 26 18.71 7.48 28.66
N PHE A 27 19.58 8.45 29.01
CA PHE A 27 19.59 9.78 28.41
C PHE A 27 20.80 9.98 27.48
N GLN A 28 20.55 10.59 26.32
CA GLN A 28 21.54 10.88 25.28
C GLN A 28 22.31 12.17 25.61
N ALA A 29 23.53 12.32 25.08
CA ALA A 29 24.50 13.36 25.49
C ALA A 29 23.96 14.82 25.49
N THR A 30 22.95 15.13 24.68
CA THR A 30 22.32 16.46 24.59
C THR A 30 21.40 16.79 25.78
N ASP A 31 20.91 15.79 26.50
CA ASP A 31 20.02 15.98 27.65
C ASP A 31 20.78 16.41 28.91
N PHE A 32 22.09 16.14 28.96
CA PHE A 32 22.96 16.56 30.07
C PHE A 32 23.12 18.08 30.14
N LEU A 33 23.15 18.79 29.00
CA LEU A 33 23.38 20.23 28.98
C LEU A 33 22.20 21.02 29.59
N TYR A 34 20.98 20.49 29.49
CA TYR A 34 19.77 21.10 30.05
C TYR A 34 19.51 20.72 31.51
N LEU A 35 20.16 19.66 32.01
CA LEU A 35 20.01 19.21 33.38
C LEU A 35 20.69 20.17 34.37
N TYR A 36 21.83 20.76 33.98
CA TYR A 36 22.55 21.74 34.79
C TYR A 36 21.74 23.01 35.15
N PRO A 37 21.15 23.76 34.19
CA PRO A 37 20.35 24.93 34.54
C PRO A 37 19.09 24.55 35.34
N VAL A 38 18.50 23.39 35.08
CA VAL A 38 17.33 22.88 35.83
C VAL A 38 17.69 22.61 37.28
N THR A 39 18.80 21.93 37.54
CA THR A 39 19.27 21.69 38.91
C THR A 39 19.58 23.00 39.64
N GLY A 40 20.17 23.98 38.94
CA GLY A 40 20.41 25.32 39.48
C GLY A 40 19.12 26.06 39.86
N ILE A 41 18.13 26.05 38.96
CA ILE A 41 16.81 26.67 39.22
C ILE A 41 16.09 25.96 40.36
N SER A 42 16.15 24.62 40.44
CA SER A 42 15.51 23.86 41.51
C SER A 42 16.15 24.13 42.87
N ILE A 43 17.47 24.30 42.94
CA ILE A 43 18.18 24.65 44.18
C ILE A 43 17.82 26.08 44.61
N PHE A 44 17.75 27.01 43.66
CA PHE A 44 17.36 28.39 43.93
C PHE A 44 15.91 28.52 44.40
N LEU A 45 14.98 27.79 43.76
CA LEU A 45 13.57 27.77 44.15
C LEU A 45 13.39 27.12 45.54
N SER A 46 14.11 26.03 45.81
CA SER A 46 14.10 25.35 47.11
C SER A 46 14.62 26.26 48.23
N TRP A 47 15.63 27.09 47.96
CA TRP A 47 16.15 28.07 48.91
C TRP A 47 15.14 29.18 49.24
N ILE A 48 14.45 29.73 48.24
CA ILE A 48 13.39 30.75 48.43
C ILE A 48 12.18 30.18 49.17
N LEU A 49 11.76 28.96 48.85
CA LEU A 49 10.65 28.29 49.55
C LEU A 49 11.02 28.00 51.01
N GLY A 50 12.29 27.66 51.27
CA GLY A 50 12.82 27.47 52.62
C GLY A 50 12.89 28.76 53.44
N SER A 51 13.15 29.92 52.84
CA SER A 51 13.19 31.20 53.57
C SER A 51 11.82 31.69 54.01
N HIS A 52 10.75 31.22 53.37
CA HIS A 52 9.36 31.58 53.71
C HIS A 52 8.63 30.52 54.56
N ASN A 53 9.33 29.50 55.09
CA ASN A 53 8.74 28.37 55.85
C ASN A 53 7.59 27.64 55.11
N CYS A 54 7.58 27.68 53.78
CA CYS A 54 6.57 26.98 52.99
C CYS A 54 6.85 25.46 52.98
N SER A 55 5.78 24.66 52.93
CA SER A 55 5.88 23.20 52.89
C SER A 55 6.68 22.72 51.66
N TYR A 56 7.60 21.77 51.88
CA TYR A 56 8.48 21.23 50.85
C TYR A 56 7.76 20.54 49.69
N VAL A 57 6.48 20.18 49.87
CA VAL A 57 5.59 19.58 48.86
C VAL A 57 5.46 20.46 47.60
N TRP A 58 5.61 21.79 47.75
CA TRP A 58 5.52 22.72 46.63
C TRP A 58 6.64 22.56 45.59
N ASN A 59 7.75 21.89 45.92
CA ASN A 59 8.84 21.59 44.97
C ASN A 59 8.52 20.42 44.02
N ILE A 60 7.46 19.65 44.27
CA ILE A 60 7.05 18.54 43.41
C ILE A 60 6.38 19.06 42.12
N PHE A 61 5.58 20.12 42.21
CA PHE A 61 4.89 20.73 41.06
C PHE A 61 5.83 21.22 39.94
N PRO A 62 6.92 21.98 40.21
CA PRO A 62 7.84 22.40 39.16
C PRO A 62 8.60 21.22 38.54
N PHE A 63 8.93 20.19 39.33
CA PHE A 63 9.57 18.98 38.80
C PHE A 63 8.64 18.18 37.88
N LEU A 64 7.36 18.03 38.27
CA LEU A 64 6.34 17.38 37.47
C LEU A 64 6.07 18.17 36.17
N GLY A 65 5.97 19.50 36.27
CA GLY A 65 5.78 20.39 35.13
C GLY A 65 6.94 20.33 34.13
N LEU A 66 8.19 20.30 34.61
CA LEU A 66 9.36 20.16 33.75
C LEU A 66 9.42 18.77 33.08
N SER A 67 9.12 17.70 33.80
CA SER A 67 9.06 16.34 33.25
C SER A 67 8.01 16.24 32.13
N LEU A 68 6.84 16.84 32.33
CA LEU A 68 5.80 16.94 31.31
C LEU A 68 6.25 17.81 30.13
N PHE A 69 6.90 18.95 30.37
CA PHE A 69 7.41 19.83 29.33
C PHE A 69 8.48 19.16 28.45
N LEU A 70 9.44 18.45 29.06
CA LEU A 70 10.46 17.70 28.34
C LEU A 70 9.86 16.55 27.54
N LYS A 71 8.86 15.85 28.09
CA LYS A 71 8.09 14.84 27.35
C LYS A 71 7.40 15.46 26.14
N VAL A 72 6.59 16.50 26.31
CA VAL A 72 5.85 17.17 25.22
C VAL A 72 6.80 17.69 24.13
N ARG A 73 7.95 18.26 24.51
CA ARG A 73 8.94 18.73 23.54
C ARG A 73 9.61 17.59 22.78
N ASN A 74 9.92 16.49 23.46
CA ASN A 74 10.49 15.31 22.81
C ASN A 74 9.47 14.65 21.88
N TYR A 75 8.19 14.58 22.27
CA TYR A 75 7.09 14.18 21.38
C TYR A 75 7.03 15.08 20.14
N ALA A 76 7.08 16.41 20.31
CA ALA A 76 7.04 17.35 19.18
C ALA A 76 8.24 17.17 18.22
N LYS A 77 9.46 16.99 18.75
CA LYS A 77 10.65 16.74 17.94
C LYS A 77 10.59 15.41 17.19
N VAL A 78 10.14 14.36 17.86
CA VAL A 78 9.97 13.03 17.28
C VAL A 78 8.89 13.08 16.18
N GLN A 79 7.78 13.77 16.41
CA GLN A 79 6.73 13.98 15.42
C GLN A 79 7.26 14.75 14.19
N GLN A 80 8.06 15.79 14.39
CA GLN A 80 8.70 16.55 13.31
C GLN A 80 9.69 15.70 12.50
N LEU A 81 10.53 14.88 13.15
CA LEU A 81 11.44 13.95 12.47
C LEU A 81 10.70 12.88 11.66
N PHE A 82 9.57 12.39 12.18
CA PHE A 82 8.73 11.44 11.46
C PHE A 82 7.95 12.07 10.31
N HIS A 83 7.58 13.36 10.39
CA HIS A 83 6.91 14.06 9.28
C HIS A 83 7.90 14.43 8.18
N HIS A 84 9.07 14.97 8.55
CA HIS A 84 10.10 15.38 7.59
C HIS A 84 10.64 14.19 6.76
N ASN A 85 10.88 13.03 7.39
CA ASN A 85 11.29 11.82 6.65
C ASN A 85 10.18 11.18 5.81
N ARG A 86 8.91 11.56 6.00
CA ARG A 86 7.76 10.96 5.29
C ARG A 86 7.34 11.75 4.05
N ASP A 87 7.51 13.07 4.07
CA ASP A 87 7.11 13.92 2.95
C ASP A 87 8.18 13.96 1.83
N ASP A 88 9.44 13.64 2.14
CA ASP A 88 10.57 13.71 1.20
C ASP A 88 10.85 12.42 0.39
N SER A 89 10.11 11.31 0.62
CA SER A 89 10.54 9.95 0.20
C SER A 89 9.63 9.21 -0.79
N PHE A 90 8.81 9.88 -1.61
CA PHE A 90 8.20 9.19 -2.76
C PHE A 90 8.40 10.00 -4.04
N GLN A 91 9.67 10.18 -4.38
CA GLN A 91 10.06 10.51 -5.75
C GLN A 91 9.52 9.42 -6.68
N GLN A 92 9.04 9.81 -7.86
CA GLN A 92 8.57 8.87 -8.86
C GLN A 92 9.73 7.95 -9.26
N GLU A 93 9.67 6.69 -8.84
CA GLU A 93 10.73 5.73 -9.12
C GLU A 93 10.58 5.14 -10.53
N THR A 94 11.71 4.92 -11.20
CA THR A 94 11.73 4.23 -12.49
C THR A 94 11.75 2.71 -12.29
N LEU A 95 10.74 2.01 -12.79
CA LEU A 95 10.54 0.56 -12.66
C LEU A 95 11.34 -0.30 -13.66
N LYS A 96 12.51 0.16 -14.10
CA LYS A 96 13.24 -0.51 -15.22
C LYS A 96 13.52 -1.98 -14.96
N TRP A 97 13.91 -2.35 -13.74
CA TRP A 97 14.19 -3.74 -13.37
C TRP A 97 12.91 -4.60 -13.32
N VAL A 98 11.79 -4.04 -12.84
CA VAL A 98 10.49 -4.73 -12.85
C VAL A 98 10.02 -4.94 -14.28
N ASN A 99 10.11 -3.92 -15.13
CA ASN A 99 9.75 -4.03 -16.54
C ASN A 99 10.62 -5.08 -17.25
N PHE A 100 11.92 -5.14 -16.95
CA PHE A 100 12.81 -6.17 -17.48
C PHE A 100 12.40 -7.57 -17.02
N LEU A 101 12.14 -7.75 -15.72
CA LEU A 101 11.70 -9.03 -15.17
C LEU A 101 10.36 -9.47 -15.75
N LEU A 102 9.39 -8.55 -15.82
CA LEU A 102 8.07 -8.76 -16.39
C LEU A 102 8.19 -9.16 -17.87
N ASN A 103 9.06 -8.50 -18.63
CA ASN A 103 9.31 -8.85 -20.02
C ASN A 103 9.81 -10.30 -20.16
N LYS A 104 10.82 -10.68 -19.37
CA LYS A 104 11.36 -12.05 -19.39
C LYS A 104 10.33 -13.08 -18.97
N TRP A 105 9.58 -12.81 -17.90
CA TRP A 105 8.52 -13.69 -17.42
C TRP A 105 7.39 -13.83 -18.44
N PHE A 106 7.02 -12.76 -19.12
CA PHE A 106 5.98 -12.76 -20.15
C PHE A 106 6.38 -13.58 -21.37
N VAL A 107 7.62 -13.43 -21.85
CA VAL A 107 8.14 -14.24 -22.96
C VAL A 107 8.23 -15.71 -22.56
N PHE A 108 8.75 -16.00 -21.37
CA PHE A 108 8.84 -17.36 -20.83
C PHE A 108 7.47 -18.02 -20.68
N SER A 109 6.46 -17.27 -20.22
CA SER A 109 5.11 -17.78 -19.96
C SER A 109 4.18 -17.67 -21.18
N SER A 110 4.67 -17.24 -22.34
CA SER A 110 3.82 -16.88 -23.49
C SER A 110 2.91 -18.00 -23.96
N ASP A 111 3.41 -19.24 -24.08
CA ASP A 111 2.61 -20.41 -24.45
C ASP A 111 1.50 -20.70 -23.45
N TYR A 112 1.83 -20.63 -22.16
CA TYR A 112 0.88 -20.83 -21.07
C TYR A 112 -0.18 -19.71 -21.06
N LEU A 113 0.24 -18.45 -21.20
CA LEU A 113 -0.66 -17.30 -21.26
C LEU A 113 -1.61 -17.38 -22.46
N ASN A 114 -1.14 -17.83 -23.63
CA ASN A 114 -1.99 -18.04 -24.80
C ASN A 114 -3.05 -19.13 -24.53
N GLN A 115 -2.68 -20.23 -23.86
CA GLN A 115 -3.63 -21.28 -23.48
C GLN A 115 -4.65 -20.78 -22.45
N VAL A 116 -4.20 -20.11 -21.39
CA VAL A 116 -5.07 -19.53 -20.36
C VAL A 116 -6.00 -18.46 -20.96
N MET A 117 -5.50 -17.62 -21.86
CA MET A 117 -6.34 -16.63 -22.55
C MET A 117 -7.38 -17.35 -23.42
N LYS A 118 -7.00 -18.38 -24.17
CA LYS A 118 -7.92 -19.16 -25.01
C LYS A 118 -9.02 -19.82 -24.17
N THR A 119 -8.69 -20.45 -23.04
CA THR A 119 -9.67 -21.09 -22.16
C THR A 119 -10.54 -20.07 -21.44
N SER A 120 -9.96 -18.99 -20.92
CA SER A 120 -10.69 -17.90 -20.26
C SER A 120 -11.68 -17.23 -21.22
N ILE A 121 -11.26 -16.88 -22.44
CA ILE A 121 -12.15 -16.29 -23.44
C ILE A 121 -13.25 -17.28 -23.84
N ASN A 122 -12.93 -18.55 -24.14
CA ASN A 122 -13.94 -19.54 -24.49
C ASN A 122 -15.00 -19.74 -23.39
N THR A 123 -14.57 -19.84 -22.13
CA THR A 123 -15.51 -19.99 -21.01
C THR A 123 -16.39 -18.74 -20.82
N ARG A 124 -15.84 -17.54 -21.06
CA ARG A 124 -16.60 -16.28 -20.99
C ARG A 124 -17.57 -16.14 -22.16
N LEU A 125 -17.15 -16.49 -23.38
CA LEU A 125 -18.01 -16.50 -24.57
C LEU A 125 -19.20 -17.46 -24.41
N GLN A 126 -18.97 -18.66 -23.87
CA GLN A 126 -20.04 -19.62 -23.58
C GLN A 126 -21.04 -19.08 -22.55
N LYS A 127 -20.57 -18.39 -21.52
CA LYS A 127 -21.43 -17.79 -20.48
C LYS A 127 -22.20 -16.56 -20.97
N ALA A 128 -21.59 -15.76 -21.84
CA ALA A 128 -22.15 -14.47 -22.26
C ALA A 128 -23.32 -14.60 -23.24
N LYS A 129 -23.52 -15.78 -23.88
CA LYS A 129 -24.55 -16.09 -24.90
C LYS A 129 -25.03 -14.83 -25.63
N LEU A 130 -24.15 -14.27 -26.45
CA LEU A 130 -24.39 -13.00 -27.14
C LEU A 130 -25.55 -13.16 -28.12
N SER A 131 -26.55 -12.28 -28.05
CA SER A 131 -27.76 -12.37 -28.90
C SER A 131 -27.51 -12.28 -30.40
N TYR A 132 -26.34 -11.79 -30.80
CA TYR A 132 -25.92 -11.57 -32.19
C TYR A 132 -24.90 -12.59 -32.70
N ALA A 133 -24.40 -13.48 -31.84
CA ALA A 133 -23.36 -14.43 -32.21
C ALA A 133 -23.55 -15.79 -31.52
N GLU A 134 -23.81 -16.81 -32.32
CA GLU A 134 -23.94 -18.19 -31.88
C GLU A 134 -22.63 -18.97 -32.10
N ASN A 135 -22.37 -19.94 -31.22
CA ASN A 135 -21.25 -20.87 -31.32
C ASN A 135 -19.84 -20.25 -31.46
N LEU A 136 -19.61 -19.09 -30.84
CA LEU A 136 -18.29 -18.44 -30.84
C LEU A 136 -17.22 -19.34 -30.19
N LYS A 137 -16.16 -19.62 -30.94
CA LYS A 137 -15.00 -20.41 -30.51
C LYS A 137 -13.70 -19.70 -30.88
N VAL A 138 -12.77 -19.65 -29.95
CA VAL A 138 -11.41 -19.16 -30.22
C VAL A 138 -10.63 -20.20 -31.03
N ILE A 139 -10.25 -19.87 -32.26
CA ILE A 139 -9.41 -20.71 -33.12
C ILE A 139 -7.95 -20.62 -32.65
N SER A 140 -7.39 -19.41 -32.68
CA SER A 140 -5.99 -19.13 -32.37
C SER A 140 -5.86 -17.85 -31.56
N CYS A 141 -4.94 -17.86 -30.61
CA CYS A 141 -4.59 -16.71 -29.79
C CYS A 141 -3.08 -16.52 -29.84
N HIS A 142 -2.65 -15.32 -30.23
CA HIS A 142 -1.26 -14.89 -30.21
C HIS A 142 -1.17 -13.54 -29.51
N LEU A 143 -0.58 -13.49 -28.32
CA LEU A 143 -0.38 -12.26 -27.53
C LEU A 143 0.59 -11.25 -28.17
N GLY A 144 1.47 -11.71 -29.05
CA GLY A 144 2.53 -10.91 -29.64
C GLY A 144 3.79 -10.85 -28.76
N THR A 145 4.75 -10.02 -29.16
CA THR A 145 6.07 -9.89 -28.50
C THR A 145 6.16 -8.72 -27.54
N GLN A 146 5.22 -7.78 -27.62
CA GLN A 146 5.20 -6.61 -26.76
C GLN A 146 4.62 -6.93 -25.39
N THR A 147 5.30 -6.47 -24.34
CA THR A 147 4.97 -6.75 -22.95
C THR A 147 4.40 -5.50 -22.29
N PRO A 148 3.62 -5.64 -21.20
CA PRO A 148 3.17 -4.47 -20.45
C PRO A 148 4.39 -3.70 -19.90
N GLU A 149 4.27 -2.40 -19.79
CA GLU A 149 5.25 -1.53 -19.16
C GLU A 149 4.59 -0.81 -17.98
N LEU A 150 5.29 -0.80 -16.85
CA LEU A 150 4.88 -0.07 -15.64
C LEU A 150 5.69 1.22 -15.54
N THR A 151 5.00 2.33 -15.30
CA THR A 151 5.59 3.66 -15.18
C THR A 151 5.00 4.38 -13.96
N ASN A 152 5.68 5.44 -13.47
CA ASN A 152 5.20 6.29 -12.38
C ASN A 152 4.79 5.50 -11.13
N LEU A 153 5.73 4.75 -10.54
CA LEU A 153 5.50 4.03 -9.29
C LEU A 153 5.34 5.02 -8.13
N ARG A 154 4.30 4.81 -7.32
CA ARG A 154 4.13 5.48 -6.03
C ARG A 154 3.83 4.44 -4.97
N VAL A 155 4.58 4.47 -3.90
CA VAL A 155 4.35 3.60 -2.74
C VAL A 155 3.85 4.47 -1.61
N SER A 156 2.83 4.02 -0.91
CA SER A 156 2.24 4.73 0.22
C SER A 156 1.80 3.74 1.27
N GLU A 157 1.92 4.12 2.54
CA GLU A 157 1.42 3.31 3.63
C GLU A 157 -0.05 3.65 3.89
N ILE A 158 -0.92 2.64 3.94
CA ILE A 158 -2.32 2.85 4.34
C ILE A 158 -2.33 3.05 5.85
N LYS A 159 -2.40 4.31 6.27
CA LYS A 159 -2.50 4.68 7.67
C LYS A 159 -3.90 4.33 8.17
N ASN A 160 -3.99 3.34 9.05
CA ASN A 160 -5.22 3.12 9.80
C ASN A 160 -5.29 4.18 10.93
N PRO A 161 -6.31 5.06 10.95
CA PRO A 161 -6.41 6.15 11.92
C PRO A 161 -6.46 5.67 13.37
N TYR A 162 -6.84 4.42 13.62
CA TYR A 162 -6.88 3.83 14.96
C TYR A 162 -5.52 3.35 15.48
N PHE A 163 -4.49 3.25 14.62
CA PHE A 163 -3.19 2.67 14.99
C PHE A 163 -2.10 3.70 15.29
N GLN A 164 -2.31 4.97 14.94
CA GLN A 164 -1.33 6.03 15.25
C GLN A 164 -1.20 6.28 16.76
N THR A 165 -2.25 6.01 17.52
CA THR A 165 -2.30 6.17 18.99
C THR A 165 -1.55 5.09 19.76
N PHE A 166 -1.27 3.91 19.17
CA PHE A 166 -0.66 2.79 19.91
C PHE A 166 0.86 2.73 19.83
N HIS A 167 1.47 3.36 18.82
CA HIS A 167 2.95 3.39 18.72
C HIS A 167 3.60 4.22 19.85
N ASP A 168 2.85 5.14 20.47
CA ASP A 168 3.27 5.96 21.62
C ASP A 168 3.13 5.25 22.98
N LEU A 169 2.47 4.08 23.03
CA LEU A 169 2.25 3.31 24.25
C LEU A 169 3.25 2.15 24.42
N ARG A 170 4.42 2.20 23.77
CA ARG A 170 5.50 1.21 23.97
C ARG A 170 6.03 1.11 25.41
N GLY A 171 5.63 2.03 26.30
CA GLY A 171 5.86 1.93 27.74
C GLY A 171 4.90 1.02 28.52
N PHE A 172 3.83 0.50 27.89
CA PHE A 172 2.80 -0.33 28.52
C PHE A 172 2.73 -1.75 27.93
N SER A 173 3.87 -2.29 27.48
CA SER A 173 3.98 -3.62 26.85
C SER A 173 3.56 -4.81 27.72
N HIS A 174 3.24 -4.59 29.00
CA HIS A 174 2.81 -5.63 29.95
C HIS A 174 1.29 -5.72 30.15
N LEU A 175 0.49 -4.76 29.63
CA LEU A 175 -0.96 -4.88 29.68
C LEU A 175 -1.43 -5.66 28.45
N GLN A 176 -1.88 -6.90 28.68
CA GLN A 176 -2.42 -7.85 27.70
C GLN A 176 -3.71 -7.35 27.01
N LEU A 177 -3.63 -6.24 26.29
CA LEU A 177 -4.68 -5.68 25.44
C LEU A 177 -4.28 -5.70 23.96
N VAL A 178 -3.37 -6.60 23.60
CA VAL A 178 -2.85 -6.79 22.24
C VAL A 178 -3.55 -7.98 21.59
N GLN A 179 -4.81 -7.80 21.17
CA GLN A 179 -5.44 -8.66 20.15
C GLN A 179 -5.75 -7.91 18.85
N PHE A 180 -5.44 -6.61 18.76
CA PHE A 180 -5.50 -5.88 17.50
C PHE A 180 -4.09 -5.81 16.90
N LEU A 181 -3.70 -6.88 16.21
CA LEU A 181 -2.43 -6.89 15.48
C LEU A 181 -2.42 -5.73 14.46
N PRO A 182 -1.30 -4.98 14.34
CA PRO A 182 -1.16 -4.00 13.27
C PRO A 182 -1.06 -4.74 11.93
N SER A 183 -2.11 -4.65 11.12
CA SER A 183 -2.02 -5.03 9.71
C SER A 183 -1.28 -3.90 8.99
N TYR A 184 0.01 -4.10 8.73
CA TYR A 184 0.76 -3.19 7.89
C TYR A 184 0.22 -3.35 6.48
N GLN A 185 -0.39 -2.30 5.93
CA GLN A 185 -0.90 -2.30 4.57
C GLN A 185 -0.08 -1.31 3.73
N VAL A 186 0.48 -1.82 2.64
CA VAL A 186 1.25 -1.03 1.69
C VAL A 186 0.44 -0.90 0.41
N LYS A 187 0.19 0.33 0.00
CA LYS A 187 -0.47 0.67 -1.25
C LYS A 187 0.58 1.07 -2.28
N VAL A 188 0.59 0.36 -3.40
CA VAL A 188 1.46 0.60 -4.55
C VAL A 188 0.59 1.04 -5.71
N GLU A 189 0.87 2.19 -6.30
CA GLU A 189 0.21 2.69 -7.50
C GLU A 189 1.20 2.74 -8.65
N ALA A 190 0.77 2.36 -9.85
CA ALA A 190 1.58 2.45 -11.06
C ALA A 190 0.68 2.69 -12.28
N ALA A 191 1.22 3.34 -13.30
CA ALA A 191 0.57 3.45 -14.61
C ALA A 191 1.02 2.28 -15.49
N VAL A 192 0.07 1.50 -16.01
CA VAL A 192 0.30 0.38 -16.93
C VAL A 192 0.03 0.83 -18.35
N THR A 193 0.97 0.52 -19.23
CA THR A 193 0.81 0.69 -20.68
C THR A 193 1.12 -0.63 -21.39
N LEU A 194 0.31 -1.00 -22.36
CA LEU A 194 0.56 -2.12 -23.26
C LEU A 194 0.11 -1.69 -24.64
N ASN A 195 0.96 -1.80 -25.65
CA ASN A 195 0.64 -1.39 -27.01
C ASN A 195 1.05 -2.44 -28.04
N SER A 196 0.50 -3.64 -27.91
CA SER A 196 0.86 -4.75 -28.79
C SER A 196 0.12 -4.62 -30.13
N LYS A 197 0.82 -4.22 -31.18
CA LYS A 197 0.28 -4.24 -32.56
C LYS A 197 0.17 -5.65 -33.13
N ASP A 198 1.00 -6.57 -32.63
CA ASP A 198 1.14 -7.92 -33.16
C ASP A 198 0.18 -8.92 -32.51
N LEU A 199 -0.61 -8.49 -31.53
CA LEU A 199 -1.62 -9.32 -30.90
C LEU A 199 -2.70 -9.67 -31.94
N LYS A 200 -2.94 -10.97 -32.11
CA LYS A 200 -3.92 -11.52 -33.04
C LYS A 200 -4.76 -12.58 -32.34
N LEU A 201 -6.06 -12.35 -32.29
CA LEU A 201 -7.04 -13.30 -31.77
C LEU A 201 -8.04 -13.62 -32.89
N LYS A 202 -8.07 -14.89 -33.30
CA LYS A 202 -9.04 -15.39 -34.28
C LYS A 202 -10.17 -16.11 -33.57
N LEU A 203 -11.40 -15.66 -33.82
CA LEU A 203 -12.64 -16.24 -33.35
C LEU A 203 -13.41 -16.76 -34.57
N HIS A 204 -13.97 -17.95 -34.47
CA HIS A 204 -14.94 -18.45 -35.42
C HIS A 204 -16.32 -18.38 -34.77
N GLY A 205 -17.33 -17.91 -35.49
CA GLY A 205 -18.68 -17.95 -34.99
C GLY A 205 -19.72 -17.69 -36.06
N HIS A 206 -20.95 -17.99 -35.68
CA HIS A 206 -22.13 -17.74 -36.48
C HIS A 206 -22.70 -16.39 -36.09
N PHE A 207 -22.66 -15.39 -36.98
CA PHE A 207 -23.15 -14.05 -36.66
C PHE A 207 -24.55 -13.86 -37.26
N LEU A 208 -25.52 -13.58 -36.38
CA LEU A 208 -26.91 -13.30 -36.70
C LEU A 208 -27.14 -11.80 -36.53
N THR A 209 -27.15 -11.09 -37.65
CA THR A 209 -27.55 -9.67 -37.70
C THR A 209 -28.79 -9.52 -38.57
N SER A 210 -29.57 -8.45 -38.37
CA SER A 210 -30.82 -8.22 -39.11
C SER A 210 -30.68 -8.20 -40.64
N PHE A 211 -29.44 -8.11 -41.16
CA PHE A 211 -29.14 -8.08 -42.60
C PHE A 211 -28.31 -9.28 -43.08
N PHE A 212 -27.66 -10.03 -42.19
CA PHE A 212 -26.76 -11.12 -42.55
C PHE A 212 -26.81 -12.25 -41.52
N ASP A 213 -26.93 -13.47 -42.05
CA ASP A 213 -26.80 -14.73 -41.35
C ASP A 213 -25.60 -15.48 -41.97
N MET A 214 -24.45 -15.49 -41.28
CA MET A 214 -23.22 -16.05 -41.85
C MET A 214 -22.25 -16.59 -40.81
N ASP A 215 -21.73 -17.79 -41.08
CA ASP A 215 -20.55 -18.35 -40.41
C ASP A 215 -19.29 -17.63 -40.88
N THR A 216 -18.65 -16.91 -39.97
CA THR A 216 -17.54 -16.03 -40.31
C THR A 216 -16.43 -16.04 -39.27
N ASP A 217 -15.21 -15.88 -39.75
CA ASP A 217 -14.05 -15.67 -38.89
C ASP A 217 -13.92 -14.19 -38.53
N VAL A 218 -13.81 -13.90 -37.24
CA VAL A 218 -13.52 -12.57 -36.70
C VAL A 218 -12.08 -12.56 -36.20
N LEU A 219 -11.32 -11.59 -36.69
CA LEU A 219 -9.94 -11.36 -36.30
C LEU A 219 -9.86 -10.06 -35.50
N LEU A 220 -9.44 -10.16 -34.24
CA LEU A 220 -9.08 -9.01 -33.43
C LEU A 220 -7.58 -8.79 -33.59
N GLU A 221 -7.19 -7.60 -34.05
CA GLU A 221 -5.78 -7.21 -34.18
C GLU A 221 -5.47 -5.93 -33.42
N GLY A 222 -4.31 -5.92 -32.80
CA GLY A 222 -3.80 -4.79 -32.05
C GLY A 222 -4.53 -4.61 -30.73
N LEU A 223 -3.77 -4.51 -29.65
CA LEU A 223 -4.28 -4.25 -28.31
C LEU A 223 -3.50 -3.10 -27.70
N SER A 224 -4.19 -2.00 -27.44
CA SER A 224 -3.66 -0.90 -26.65
C SER A 224 -4.44 -0.81 -25.34
N LEU A 225 -3.75 -1.03 -24.23
CA LEU A 225 -4.28 -0.88 -22.88
C LEU A 225 -3.50 0.21 -22.16
N HIS A 226 -4.21 1.15 -21.56
CA HIS A 226 -3.64 2.19 -20.71
C HIS A 226 -4.50 2.39 -19.48
N GLY A 227 -3.92 2.37 -18.29
CA GLY A 227 -4.65 2.64 -17.06
C GLY A 227 -3.77 2.71 -15.83
N ASN A 228 -4.32 3.26 -14.75
CA ASN A 228 -3.64 3.33 -13.45
C ASN A 228 -4.09 2.15 -12.59
N ILE A 229 -3.12 1.36 -12.13
CA ILE A 229 -3.33 0.24 -11.21
C ILE A 229 -2.96 0.64 -9.79
N GLN A 230 -3.65 0.01 -8.86
CA GLN A 230 -3.41 0.07 -7.44
C GLN A 230 -3.32 -1.37 -6.91
N ILE A 231 -2.24 -1.66 -6.18
CA ILE A 231 -1.98 -2.92 -5.52
C ILE A 231 -1.90 -2.63 -4.02
N ILE A 232 -2.74 -3.28 -3.23
CA ILE A 232 -2.69 -3.22 -1.77
C ILE A 232 -2.12 -4.53 -1.27
N LEU A 233 -0.93 -4.47 -0.68
CA LEU A 233 -0.30 -5.60 0.00
C LEU A 233 -0.65 -5.51 1.49
N SER A 234 -1.35 -6.53 1.98
CA SER A 234 -1.59 -6.70 3.41
C SER A 234 -0.51 -7.60 3.98
N LEU A 235 0.22 -7.09 4.97
CA LEU A 235 1.25 -7.84 5.68
C LEU A 235 0.73 -8.31 7.04
N SER A 236 0.99 -9.58 7.36
CA SER A 236 0.67 -10.18 8.65
C SER A 236 1.89 -10.91 9.21
N LYS A 237 2.17 -10.68 10.49
CA LYS A 237 3.26 -11.36 11.21
C LYS A 237 2.95 -12.83 11.52
N GLU A 238 1.69 -13.24 11.38
CA GLU A 238 1.24 -14.61 11.64
C GLU A 238 1.65 -15.57 10.52
N ILE A 239 1.95 -15.03 9.33
CA ILE A 239 2.35 -15.81 8.16
C ILE A 239 3.88 -15.88 8.14
N PRO A 240 4.48 -17.04 7.82
CA PRO A 240 5.93 -17.14 7.65
C PRO A 240 6.45 -16.15 6.58
N PHE A 241 7.75 -15.90 6.60
CA PHE A 241 8.41 -15.04 5.62
C PHE A 241 7.95 -15.40 4.19
N PRO A 242 7.50 -14.43 3.36
CA PRO A 242 7.75 -12.98 3.42
C PRO A 242 6.68 -12.14 4.15
N HIS A 243 5.81 -12.75 4.96
CA HIS A 243 4.79 -12.04 5.76
C HIS A 243 3.71 -11.32 4.94
N ILE A 244 3.50 -11.69 3.68
CA ILE A 244 2.44 -11.13 2.83
C ILE A 244 1.23 -12.05 2.92
N SER A 245 0.11 -11.56 3.46
CA SER A 245 -1.13 -12.33 3.56
C SER A 245 -1.93 -12.26 2.27
N LYS A 246 -2.11 -11.05 1.75
CA LYS A 246 -3.05 -10.79 0.68
C LYS A 246 -2.53 -9.70 -0.22
N ALA A 247 -2.63 -9.91 -1.52
CA ALA A 247 -2.42 -8.89 -2.53
C ALA A 247 -3.75 -8.59 -3.20
N THR A 248 -4.23 -7.37 -3.03
CA THR A 248 -5.48 -6.88 -3.64
C THR A 248 -5.12 -5.99 -4.82
N PHE A 249 -5.62 -6.32 -6.00
CA PHE A 249 -5.38 -5.59 -7.24
C PHE A 249 -6.65 -4.86 -7.69
N CYS A 250 -6.56 -3.58 -8.03
CA CYS A 250 -7.64 -2.83 -8.66
C CYS A 250 -7.11 -1.77 -9.62
N PHE A 251 -7.94 -1.35 -10.57
CA PHE A 251 -7.74 -0.13 -11.34
C PHE A 251 -8.34 1.05 -10.59
N THR A 252 -7.56 2.13 -10.50
CA THR A 252 -7.99 3.38 -9.86
C THR A 252 -9.06 4.09 -10.70
N GLU A 253 -8.93 3.96 -12.03
CA GLU A 253 -9.81 4.60 -13.02
C GLU A 253 -10.18 3.60 -14.11
N ARG A 254 -11.18 3.95 -14.96
CA ARG A 254 -11.54 3.15 -16.12
C ARG A 254 -10.35 3.04 -17.09
N PRO A 255 -9.82 1.84 -17.34
CA PRO A 255 -8.71 1.68 -18.28
C PRO A 255 -9.21 1.97 -19.71
N LYS A 256 -8.33 2.56 -20.53
CA LYS A 256 -8.55 2.76 -21.96
C LYS A 256 -8.10 1.50 -22.69
N LEU A 257 -9.02 0.81 -23.34
CA LEU A 257 -8.74 -0.41 -24.11
C LEU A 257 -9.13 -0.21 -25.58
N ASN A 258 -8.16 -0.19 -26.48
CA ASN A 258 -8.41 -0.09 -27.91
C ASN A 258 -7.96 -1.37 -28.62
N PHE A 259 -8.80 -1.89 -29.50
CA PHE A 259 -8.48 -2.99 -30.39
C PHE A 259 -9.21 -2.83 -31.71
N ASN A 260 -8.67 -3.40 -32.79
CA ASN A 260 -9.33 -3.39 -34.09
C ASN A 260 -10.01 -4.73 -34.33
N VAL A 261 -11.26 -4.69 -34.77
CA VAL A 261 -12.01 -5.89 -35.15
C VAL A 261 -12.18 -5.93 -36.66
N TYR A 262 -11.75 -7.03 -37.25
CA TYR A 262 -11.90 -7.35 -38.67
C TYR A 262 -12.75 -8.60 -38.82
N ILE A 263 -13.60 -8.62 -39.84
CA ILE A 263 -14.39 -9.79 -40.20
C ILE A 263 -13.88 -10.29 -41.55
N TRP A 264 -13.54 -11.57 -41.60
CA TRP A 264 -13.11 -12.27 -42.81
C TRP A 264 -14.34 -12.81 -43.53
N THR A 265 -14.95 -12.01 -44.40
CA THR A 265 -15.91 -12.53 -45.38
C THR A 265 -15.12 -13.03 -46.59
N TYR A 266 -15.48 -14.20 -47.14
CA TYR A 266 -14.82 -14.99 -48.22
C TYR A 266 -14.07 -14.25 -49.35
N LEU A 267 -14.31 -12.95 -49.58
CA LEU A 267 -13.67 -12.15 -50.62
C LEU A 267 -13.00 -10.85 -50.14
N ASN A 268 -13.25 -10.35 -48.92
CA ASN A 268 -12.67 -9.08 -48.42
C ASN A 268 -12.66 -8.97 -46.88
N LEU A 269 -11.60 -8.36 -46.35
CA LEU A 269 -11.54 -7.90 -44.96
C LEU A 269 -12.42 -6.67 -44.78
N MET A 270 -13.52 -6.80 -44.05
CA MET A 270 -14.39 -5.67 -43.72
C MET A 270 -14.21 -5.26 -42.26
N LYS A 271 -14.06 -3.96 -42.02
CA LYS A 271 -14.20 -3.38 -40.68
C LYS A 271 -15.69 -3.20 -40.41
N MET A 272 -16.23 -3.95 -39.46
CA MET A 272 -17.62 -3.81 -39.02
C MET A 272 -17.67 -3.02 -37.70
N PRO A 273 -17.93 -1.69 -37.76
CA PRO A 273 -17.83 -0.84 -36.58
C PRO A 273 -18.83 -1.21 -35.49
N PHE A 274 -20.02 -1.72 -35.85
CA PHE A 274 -21.06 -2.11 -34.90
C PHE A 274 -20.65 -3.28 -34.00
N ILE A 275 -20.12 -4.36 -34.59
CA ILE A 275 -19.65 -5.53 -33.84
C ILE A 275 -18.44 -5.14 -32.97
N SER A 276 -17.56 -4.28 -33.49
CA SER A 276 -16.44 -3.75 -32.73
C SER A 276 -16.89 -2.96 -31.49
N SER A 277 -17.90 -2.10 -31.62
CA SER A 277 -18.43 -1.32 -30.49
C SER A 277 -19.12 -2.19 -29.46
N GLU A 278 -19.89 -3.21 -29.88
CA GLU A 278 -20.57 -4.12 -28.95
C GLU A 278 -19.59 -4.97 -28.14
N ILE A 279 -18.57 -5.54 -28.81
CA ILE A 279 -17.51 -6.29 -28.12
C ILE A 279 -16.75 -5.38 -27.16
N HIS A 280 -16.42 -4.15 -27.59
CA HIS A 280 -15.74 -3.18 -26.74
C HIS A 280 -16.57 -2.81 -25.51
N ASN A 281 -17.86 -2.49 -25.69
CA ASN A 281 -18.77 -2.12 -24.61
C ASN A 281 -18.96 -3.27 -23.62
N SER A 282 -19.11 -4.50 -24.11
CA SER A 282 -19.22 -5.70 -23.26
C SER A 282 -17.95 -5.93 -22.43
N LEU A 283 -16.77 -5.82 -23.05
CA LEU A 283 -15.49 -5.96 -22.34
C LEU A 283 -15.27 -4.83 -21.32
N MET A 284 -15.59 -3.58 -21.68
CA MET A 284 -15.47 -2.45 -20.76
C MET A 284 -16.43 -2.55 -19.57
N ALA A 285 -17.66 -3.02 -19.81
CA ALA A 285 -18.62 -3.27 -18.74
C ALA A 285 -18.10 -4.32 -17.76
N GLU A 286 -17.51 -5.41 -18.26
CA GLU A 286 -16.99 -6.48 -17.42
C GLU A 286 -15.73 -6.07 -16.65
N LEU A 287 -14.78 -5.38 -17.30
CA LEU A 287 -13.61 -4.82 -16.61
C LEU A 287 -14.03 -3.85 -15.52
N SER A 288 -15.04 -3.01 -15.82
CA SER A 288 -15.59 -2.07 -14.85
C SER A 288 -16.23 -2.75 -13.66
N ARG A 289 -16.87 -3.91 -13.87
CA ARG A 289 -17.52 -4.68 -12.82
C ARG A 289 -16.52 -5.41 -11.93
N GLN A 290 -15.45 -5.97 -12.50
CA GLN A 290 -14.56 -6.87 -11.78
C GLN A 290 -13.36 -6.19 -11.13
N VAL A 291 -12.83 -5.13 -11.75
CA VAL A 291 -11.46 -4.67 -11.42
C VAL A 291 -11.39 -3.18 -11.12
N ILE A 292 -12.49 -2.41 -11.28
CA ILE A 292 -12.50 -0.98 -10.93
C ILE A 292 -12.98 -0.81 -9.49
N SER A 293 -12.25 0.00 -8.73
CA SER A 293 -12.61 0.37 -7.35
C SER A 293 -14.11 0.75 -7.22
N PRO A 294 -14.88 0.15 -6.29
CA PRO A 294 -14.45 -0.63 -5.11
C PRO A 294 -14.25 -2.13 -5.37
N ALA A 295 -14.52 -2.64 -6.57
CA ALA A 295 -14.25 -4.03 -6.91
C ALA A 295 -12.73 -4.25 -6.99
N SER A 296 -12.27 -5.37 -6.43
CA SER A 296 -10.85 -5.68 -6.41
C SER A 296 -10.63 -7.18 -6.54
N LEU A 297 -9.53 -7.53 -7.20
CA LEU A 297 -9.09 -8.89 -7.37
C LEU A 297 -8.18 -9.26 -6.21
N ASP A 298 -8.70 -10.10 -5.34
CA ASP A 298 -8.04 -10.55 -4.13
C ASP A 298 -7.25 -11.83 -4.41
N ILE A 299 -5.94 -11.75 -4.29
CA ILE A 299 -5.04 -12.90 -4.33
C ILE A 299 -4.61 -13.19 -2.90
N ASP A 300 -5.13 -14.28 -2.35
CA ASP A 300 -4.63 -14.84 -1.10
C ASP A 300 -3.27 -15.49 -1.38
N LEU A 301 -2.23 -15.02 -0.69
CA LEU A 301 -0.86 -15.52 -0.83
C LEU A 301 -0.46 -16.38 0.37
N GLY A 302 -1.21 -16.32 1.48
CA GLY A 302 -0.91 -17.08 2.68
C GLY A 302 -1.07 -18.59 2.45
N SER A 303 -2.08 -18.99 1.68
CA SER A 303 -2.36 -20.40 1.36
C SER A 303 -1.39 -21.03 0.34
N PHE A 304 -0.66 -20.22 -0.46
CA PHE A 304 0.32 -20.74 -1.42
C PHE A 304 1.68 -21.05 -0.79
N LEU A 305 1.95 -20.51 0.40
CA LEU A 305 3.25 -20.61 1.08
C LEU A 305 3.23 -21.54 2.30
N SER A 306 2.07 -22.10 2.66
CA SER A 306 1.87 -23.12 3.69
C SER A 306 1.85 -24.52 3.08
#